data_AF-A0A2Z5ZEL8-F1
#
_entry.id   AF-A0A2Z5ZEL8-F1
#
_cell.length_a   1.000
_cell.length_b   1.000
_cell.length_c   1.000
_cell.angle_alpha   90.00
_cell.angle_beta   90.00
_cell.angle_gamma   90.00
#
_symmetry.space_group_name_H-M   'P 1'
#
loop_
_entity.id
_entity.type
_entity.pdbx_description
1 polymer ?
#
loop_
_entity_poly.entity_id
_entity_poly.type
_entity_poly.pdbx_seq_one_letter_code
_entity_poly.pdbx_strand_id
1 'polypeptide(L)'
;MGTTIGAAIGPVLGDVTRYGFDMAFPAVFFVLLRGMWKGVYSALPWAVTLGVAITAYVLLPKGWYVPLGALSGALTAWVLAKP
;
A
#
# COMPACT_ATOMS: atom_id res chain seq x y z
N MET A 1 -9.11 -9.74 26.43
CA MET A 1 -8.09 -10.81 26.41
C MET A 1 -6.84 -10.42 25.61
N GLY A 2 -6.97 -9.90 24.38
CA GLY A 2 -5.79 -9.45 23.61
C GLY A 2 -4.99 -8.32 24.27
N THR A 3 -5.65 -7.36 24.91
CA THR A 3 -5.02 -6.19 25.52
C THR A 3 -4.22 -6.52 26.79
N THR A 4 -4.71 -7.42 27.64
CA THR A 4 -4.03 -7.83 28.88
C THR A 4 -2.78 -8.66 28.63
N ILE A 5 -2.84 -9.58 27.66
CA ILE A 5 -1.68 -10.40 27.26
C ILE A 5 -0.63 -9.54 26.55
N GLY A 6 -1.06 -8.63 25.66
CA GLY A 6 -0.16 -7.68 24.99
C GLY A 6 0.52 -6.71 25.95
N ALA A 7 -0.19 -6.22 26.97
CA ALA A 7 0.38 -5.34 28.00
C ALA A 7 1.37 -6.07 28.93
N ALA A 8 1.20 -7.37 29.17
CA ALA A 8 2.10 -8.17 29.99
C ALA A 8 3.39 -8.58 29.25
N ILE A 9 3.29 -8.87 27.95
CA ILE A 9 4.42 -9.33 27.11
C ILE A 9 5.17 -8.14 26.48
N GLY A 10 4.50 -7.01 26.24
CA GLY A 10 5.09 -5.80 25.65
C GLY A 10 6.38 -5.32 26.32
N PRO A 11 6.48 -5.26 27.66
CA PRO A 11 7.72 -4.87 28.35
C PRO A 11 8.87 -5.87 28.21
N VAL A 12 8.57 -7.16 27.97
CA VAL A 12 9.58 -8.23 27.83
C VAL A 12 10.28 -8.19 26.47
N LEU A 13 9.59 -7.66 25.45
CA LEU A 13 10.13 -7.51 24.09
C LEU A 13 11.12 -6.34 23.95
N GLY A 14 11.23 -5.46 24.95
CA GLY A 14 12.18 -4.35 24.94
C GLY A 14 11.95 -3.39 23.76
N ASP A 15 13.03 -2.84 23.20
CA ASP A 15 12.98 -1.90 22.07
C ASP A 15 12.69 -2.65 20.75
N VAL A 16 11.42 -2.99 20.52
CA VAL A 16 10.93 -3.79 19.38
C VAL A 16 11.25 -3.13 18.03
N THR A 17 11.51 -1.82 18.04
CA THR A 17 11.99 -1.01 16.92
C THR A 17 13.26 -1.61 16.30
N ARG A 18 14.18 -2.16 17.11
CA ARG A 18 15.40 -2.83 16.62
C ARG A 18 15.14 -4.11 15.84
N TYR A 19 13.99 -4.76 16.07
CA TYR A 19 13.60 -5.97 15.35
C TYR A 19 12.85 -5.67 14.05
N GLY A 20 12.76 -4.38 13.66
CA GLY A 20 12.09 -3.98 12.42
C GLY A 20 10.57 -4.02 12.53
N PHE A 21 10.01 -3.91 13.75
CA PHE A 21 8.56 -3.86 13.96
C PHE A 21 7.89 -2.71 13.18
N ASP A 22 8.56 -1.55 13.10
CA ASP A 22 8.13 -0.42 12.27
C ASP A 22 8.16 -0.72 10.77
N MET A 23 9.06 -1.61 10.35
CA MET A 23 9.18 -2.06 8.97
C MET A 23 8.29 -3.26 8.64
N ALA A 24 7.82 -4.00 9.65
CA ALA A 24 6.95 -5.16 9.45
C ALA A 24 5.66 -4.77 8.72
N PHE A 25 5.09 -3.61 9.07
CA PHE A 25 3.89 -3.10 8.40
C PHE A 25 4.13 -2.84 6.90
N PRO A 26 5.03 -1.93 6.47
CA PRO A 26 5.28 -1.70 5.04
C PRO A 26 5.81 -2.95 4.32
N ALA A 27 6.63 -3.79 4.97
CA ALA A 27 7.12 -5.04 4.37
C ALA A 27 5.99 -6.00 4.00
N VAL A 28 4.96 -6.14 4.84
CA VAL A 28 3.77 -6.94 4.51
C VAL A 28 3.07 -6.36 3.29
N PHE A 29 2.90 -5.04 3.18
CA PHE A 29 2.34 -4.44 1.96
C PHE A 29 3.20 -4.72 0.74
N PHE A 30 4.53 -4.59 0.84
CA PHE A 30 5.44 -4.90 -0.26
C PHE A 30 5.35 -6.37 -0.72
N VAL A 31 5.20 -7.31 0.21
CA VAL A 31 4.99 -8.72 -0.10
C VAL A 31 3.65 -8.95 -0.80
N LEU A 32 2.57 -8.29 -0.36
CA LEU A 32 1.27 -8.34 -1.04
C LEU A 32 1.34 -7.73 -2.44
N LEU A 33 1.99 -6.58 -2.58
CA LEU A 33 2.31 -5.91 -3.85
C LEU A 33 3.01 -6.88 -4.81
N ARG A 34 4.04 -7.59 -4.33
CA ARG A 34 4.74 -8.62 -5.10
C ARG A 34 3.81 -9.75 -5.54
N GLY A 35 2.92 -10.20 -4.65
CA GLY A 35 1.92 -11.24 -4.98
C GLY A 35 0.91 -10.81 -6.05
N MET A 36 0.64 -9.52 -6.18
CA MET A 36 -0.24 -8.97 -7.22
C MET A 36 0.46 -8.78 -8.58
N TRP A 37 1.79 -8.91 -8.62
CA TRP A 37 2.58 -8.74 -9.84
C TRP A 37 2.46 -9.96 -10.76
N LYS A 38 1.49 -9.92 -11.69
CA LYS A 38 1.26 -11.00 -12.67
C LYS A 38 2.05 -10.85 -13.98
N GLY A 39 2.69 -9.71 -14.21
CA GLY A 39 3.53 -9.45 -15.39
C GLY A 39 3.81 -7.96 -15.59
N VAL A 40 4.68 -7.62 -16.54
CA VAL A 40 5.07 -6.23 -16.84
C VAL A 40 3.87 -5.39 -17.30
N TYR A 41 2.95 -5.99 -18.07
CA TYR A 41 1.71 -5.34 -18.48
C TYR A 41 0.73 -5.11 -17.32
N SER A 42 0.68 -6.01 -16.34
CA SER A 42 -0.14 -5.81 -15.13
C SER A 42 0.43 -4.74 -14.18
N ALA A 43 1.67 -4.29 -14.38
CA ALA A 43 2.25 -3.18 -13.63
C ALA A 43 1.88 -1.80 -14.21
N LEU A 44 1.38 -1.72 -15.45
CA LEU A 44 0.97 -0.45 -16.06
C LEU A 44 -0.16 0.25 -15.29
N PRO A 45 -1.26 -0.43 -14.87
CA PRO A 45 -2.28 0.19 -14.03
C PRO A 45 -1.71 0.77 -12.74
N TRP A 46 -0.74 0.08 -12.12
CA TRP A 46 -0.09 0.53 -10.90
C TRP A 46 0.79 1.77 -11.11
N ALA A 47 1.52 1.82 -12.21
CA ALA A 47 2.33 3.00 -12.55
C ALA A 47 1.44 4.22 -12.81
N VAL A 48 0.33 4.03 -13.52
CA VAL A 48 -0.64 5.12 -13.78
C VAL A 48 -1.30 5.60 -12.50
N THR A 49 -1.73 4.69 -11.60
CA THR A 49 -2.32 5.11 -10.31
C THR A 49 -1.35 5.90 -9.47
N LEU A 50 -0.08 5.46 -9.40
CA LEU A 50 0.98 6.16 -8.70
C LEU A 50 1.17 7.58 -9.25
N GLY A 51 1.28 7.72 -10.57
CA GLY A 51 1.41 9.02 -11.22
C GLY A 51 0.24 9.96 -10.93
N VAL A 52 -1.00 9.44 -11.00
CA VAL A 52 -2.20 10.23 -10.69
C VAL A 52 -2.28 10.58 -9.21
N ALA A 53 -1.94 9.68 -8.30
CA ALA A 53 -1.94 9.93 -6.87
C ALA A 53 -0.91 11.01 -6.49
N ILE A 54 0.30 10.96 -7.06
CA ILE A 54 1.35 11.98 -6.84
C ILE A 54 0.87 13.34 -7.37
N THR A 55 0.33 13.36 -8.59
CA THR A 55 -0.17 14.59 -9.22
C THR A 55 -1.32 15.20 -8.40
N ALA A 56 -2.24 14.36 -7.92
CA ALA A 56 -3.33 14.77 -7.06
C ALA A 56 -2.85 15.26 -5.68
N TYR A 57 -1.81 14.65 -5.11
CA TYR A 57 -1.24 15.10 -3.85
C TYR A 57 -0.62 16.50 -3.95
N VAL A 58 0.00 16.82 -5.08
CA VAL A 58 0.63 18.14 -5.31
C VAL A 58 -0.41 19.21 -5.65
N LEU A 59 -1.45 18.87 -6.42
CA LEU A 59 -2.40 19.85 -6.97
C LEU A 59 -3.69 20.01 -6.18
N LEU A 60 -4.14 19.00 -5.44
CA LEU A 60 -5.45 18.99 -4.78
C LEU A 60 -5.35 19.06 -3.25
N PRO A 61 -6.45 19.47 -2.58
CA PRO A 61 -6.57 19.37 -1.14
C PRO A 61 -6.35 17.95 -0.62
N LYS A 62 -5.90 17.83 0.64
CA LYS A 62 -5.63 16.55 1.30
C LYS A 62 -6.81 15.59 1.16
N GLY A 63 -6.52 14.35 0.75
CA GLY A 63 -7.50 13.26 0.65
C GLY A 63 -7.95 12.92 -0.78
N TRP A 64 -7.79 13.82 -1.75
CA TRP A 64 -8.22 13.59 -3.14
C TRP A 64 -7.36 12.59 -3.93
N TYR A 65 -6.13 12.34 -3.48
CA TYR A 65 -5.21 11.41 -4.13
C TYR A 65 -5.67 9.94 -4.06
N VAL A 66 -6.44 9.55 -3.04
CA VAL A 66 -6.96 8.17 -2.90
C VAL A 66 -8.05 7.84 -3.93
N PRO A 67 -9.17 8.59 -4.02
CA PRO A 67 -10.21 8.30 -4.99
C PRO A 67 -9.73 8.47 -6.44
N LEU A 68 -8.90 9.49 -6.73
CA LEU A 68 -8.36 9.70 -8.08
C LEU A 68 -7.37 8.60 -8.49
N GLY A 69 -6.51 8.16 -7.56
CA GLY A 69 -5.63 7.02 -7.77
C GLY A 69 -6.42 5.72 -8.02
N ALA A 70 -7.47 5.46 -7.24
CA ALA A 70 -8.32 4.29 -7.42
C ALA A 70 -9.06 4.31 -8.77
N LEU A 71 -9.66 5.44 -9.15
CA LEU A 71 -10.39 5.60 -10.40
C LEU A 71 -9.48 5.43 -11.63
N SER A 72 -8.32 6.09 -11.62
CA SER A 72 -7.34 5.97 -12.71
C SER A 72 -6.81 4.55 -12.88
N GLY A 73 -6.60 3.81 -11.78
CA GLY A 73 -6.20 2.41 -11.81
C GLY A 73 -7.25 1.49 -12.38
N ALA A 74 -8.50 1.65 -11.93
CA ALA A 74 -9.63 0.89 -12.43
C ALA A 74 -9.82 1.13 -13.93
N LEU A 75 -9.75 2.39 -14.38
CA LEU A 75 -9.83 2.75 -15.80
C LEU A 75 -8.68 2.13 -16.61
N THR A 76 -7.44 2.23 -16.13
CA THR A 76 -6.27 1.71 -16.84
C THR A 76 -6.32 0.19 -16.93
N ALA A 77 -6.69 -0.49 -15.83
CA ALA A 77 -6.88 -1.93 -15.82
C ALA A 77 -8.01 -2.35 -16.76
N TRP A 78 -9.12 -1.60 -16.82
CA TRP A 78 -10.23 -1.88 -17.71
C TRP A 78 -9.85 -1.74 -19.19
N VAL A 79 -9.10 -0.69 -19.54
CA VAL A 79 -8.60 -0.49 -20.93
C VAL A 79 -7.60 -1.58 -21.32
N LEU A 80 -6.73 -2.00 -20.41
CA LEU A 80 -5.74 -3.05 -20.65
C LEU A 80 -6.32 -4.47 -20.59
N ALA A 81 -7.45 -4.68 -19.92
CA ALA A 81 -8.17 -5.95 -19.87
C ALA A 81 -8.97 -6.26 -21.15
N LYS A 82 -8.67 -5.57 -22.26
CA LYS A 82 -9.29 -5.83 -23.57
C LYS A 82 -9.07 -7.32 -23.93
N PRO A 83 -10.12 -8.02 -24.42
CA PRO A 83 -10.18 -9.48 -24.52
C PRO A 83 -9.08 -10.12 -25.38
#